data_AF-A0A4U6BRQ5-F1
#
_entry.id   AF-A0A4U6BRQ5-F1
#
_cell.length_a   1.000
_cell.length_b   1.000
_cell.length_c   1.000
_cell.angle_alpha   90.00
_cell.angle_beta   90.00
_cell.angle_gamma   90.00
#
_symmetry.space_group_name_H-M   'P 1'
#
loop_
_entity.id
_entity.type
_entity.pdbx_description
1 polymer ?
#
loop_
_entity_poly.entity_id
_entity_poly.type
_entity_poly.pdbx_seq_one_letter_code
_entity_poly.pdbx_strand_id
1 'polypeptide(L)'
;MTIVSERTNASKIVTLAGVSLLAGFLGACGGGGFGGFGGGQATVQEPAMAPEVPATIRADEIVGRWGLASYHKPDDKTRTETAARGQCKNPYVIGQGASGGVIMHLPDEATPQELRLKGSQGGKNYIGPAGPAGGDKDREIVSFDGRVLMTRFIDKDASSRYGTMVYVRCAPRA
;
A
#
# COMPACT_ATOMS: atom_id res chain seq x y z
N MET A 1 13.77 48.86 26.03
CA MET A 1 12.49 49.52 25.68
C MET A 1 11.58 48.43 25.16
N THR A 2 10.69 47.96 26.03
CA THR A 2 9.80 46.81 25.82
C THR A 2 8.57 47.30 25.07
N ILE A 3 8.24 46.69 23.93
CA ILE A 3 6.96 46.94 23.25
C ILE A 3 6.16 45.64 23.30
N VAL A 4 5.26 45.59 24.28
CA VAL A 4 4.12 44.69 24.36
C VAL A 4 3.12 45.21 23.33
N SER A 5 2.63 44.36 22.42
CA SER A 5 1.50 44.72 21.55
C SER A 5 0.47 43.59 21.55
N GLU A 6 -0.77 44.01 21.75
CA GLU A 6 -1.93 43.31 22.28
C GLU A 6 -2.41 42.03 21.57
N ARG A 7 -2.98 41.14 22.40
CA ARG A 7 -4.00 40.16 22.00
C ARG A 7 -5.29 40.91 21.69
N THR A 8 -5.89 40.69 20.51
CA THR A 8 -7.31 40.98 20.30
C THR A 8 -8.02 39.69 19.91
N ASN A 9 -8.92 39.25 20.77
CA ASN A 9 -9.79 38.09 20.62
C ASN A 9 -11.22 38.59 20.82
N ALA A 10 -12.04 38.61 19.76
CA ALA A 10 -13.48 38.89 19.78
C ALA A 10 -14.00 38.90 18.32
N SER A 11 -15.18 38.43 17.93
CA SER A 11 -16.21 37.54 18.47
C SER A 11 -17.33 37.49 17.41
N LYS A 12 -18.36 36.64 17.60
CA LYS A 12 -19.68 36.55 16.91
C LYS A 12 -19.69 35.63 15.68
N ILE A 13 -20.17 34.39 15.73
CA ILE A 13 -21.55 33.88 16.00
C ILE A 13 -22.60 34.56 15.11
N VAL A 14 -23.22 33.78 14.23
CA VAL A 14 -24.67 33.71 13.89
C VAL A 14 -24.85 32.81 12.65
N THR A 15 -25.87 31.97 12.39
CA THR A 15 -26.85 31.11 13.11
C THR A 15 -27.64 30.40 11.96
N LEU A 16 -28.25 29.24 12.26
CA LEU A 16 -29.40 28.60 11.57
C LEU A 16 -29.16 27.94 10.20
N ALA A 17 -29.89 26.92 9.75
CA ALA A 17 -30.69 25.81 10.30
C ALA A 17 -31.38 25.22 9.05
N GLY A 18 -31.51 23.89 8.95
CA GLY A 18 -32.18 23.26 7.83
C GLY A 18 -32.54 21.82 8.12
N VAL A 19 -33.55 21.64 8.98
CA VAL A 19 -34.23 20.36 9.20
C VAL A 19 -35.29 20.22 8.11
N SER A 20 -35.22 19.16 7.30
CA SER A 20 -36.33 18.69 6.47
C SER A 20 -36.61 17.23 6.77
N LEU A 21 -37.65 17.01 7.57
CA LEU A 21 -38.40 15.77 7.69
C LEU A 21 -39.31 15.64 6.47
N LEU A 22 -39.44 14.46 5.85
CA LEU A 22 -40.74 13.96 5.39
C LEU A 22 -40.67 12.48 5.00
N ALA A 23 -41.57 11.73 5.63
CA ALA A 23 -41.80 10.31 5.50
C ALA A 23 -42.75 9.99 4.33
N GLY A 24 -42.74 8.72 3.91
CA GLY A 24 -43.85 8.07 3.22
C GLY A 24 -43.48 7.48 1.88
N PHE A 25 -43.45 6.14 1.79
CA PHE A 25 -44.47 5.37 1.06
C PHE A 25 -44.36 3.89 1.44
N LEU A 26 -45.42 3.41 2.12
CA LEU A 26 -45.77 1.99 2.26
C LEU A 26 -46.64 1.61 1.05
N GLY A 27 -46.31 0.50 0.39
CA GLY A 27 -47.10 -0.16 -0.65
C GLY A 27 -46.18 -1.08 -1.46
N ALA A 28 -46.44 -2.37 -1.68
CA ALA A 28 -47.68 -3.11 -1.69
C ALA A 28 -47.45 -4.58 -1.28
N CYS A 29 -48.44 -5.14 -0.60
CA CYS A 29 -48.63 -6.58 -0.46
C CYS A 29 -49.64 -7.02 -1.54
N GLY A 30 -49.28 -8.04 -2.30
CA GLY A 30 -50.12 -8.80 -3.24
C GLY A 30 -49.19 -9.84 -3.87
N GLY A 31 -49.40 -11.15 -3.78
CA GLY A 31 -50.61 -11.93 -3.57
C GLY A 31 -50.74 -12.87 -4.78
N GLY A 32 -50.40 -14.15 -4.57
CA GLY A 32 -50.47 -15.23 -5.57
C GLY A 32 -49.13 -15.46 -6.29
N GLY A 33 -48.57 -16.65 -6.45
CA GLY A 33 -49.08 -18.00 -6.34
C GLY A 33 -48.32 -18.84 -7.38
N PHE A 34 -48.11 -20.12 -7.08
CA PHE A 34 -47.60 -21.18 -7.95
C PHE A 34 -46.09 -21.22 -8.25
N GLY A 35 -45.51 -22.37 -7.90
CA GLY A 35 -44.12 -22.71 -8.15
C GLY A 35 -43.85 -23.19 -9.57
N GLY A 36 -42.58 -23.41 -9.86
CA GLY A 36 -42.15 -24.15 -11.05
C GLY A 36 -40.81 -23.69 -11.61
N PHE A 37 -39.80 -24.53 -11.38
CA PHE A 37 -38.68 -24.84 -12.29
C PHE A 37 -37.59 -23.78 -12.54
N GLY A 38 -36.42 -24.06 -11.95
CA GLY A 38 -35.22 -24.28 -12.77
C GLY A 38 -34.42 -23.05 -13.18
N GLY A 39 -34.17 -22.11 -12.28
CA GLY A 39 -33.16 -21.05 -12.48
C GLY A 39 -31.84 -21.46 -11.84
N GLY A 40 -30.95 -22.09 -12.60
CA GLY A 40 -29.56 -22.31 -12.19
C GLY A 40 -28.88 -20.96 -11.96
N GLN A 41 -28.71 -20.59 -10.70
CA GLN A 41 -27.91 -19.44 -10.31
C GLN A 41 -26.47 -19.74 -10.73
N ALA A 42 -25.97 -19.01 -11.72
CA ALA A 42 -24.55 -18.93 -11.98
C ALA A 42 -23.90 -18.28 -10.75
N THR A 43 -23.37 -19.12 -9.86
CA THR A 43 -22.42 -18.67 -8.85
C THR A 43 -21.26 -18.05 -9.61
N VAL A 44 -21.13 -16.72 -9.54
CA VAL A 44 -19.88 -16.04 -9.88
C VAL A 44 -18.85 -16.63 -8.92
N GLN A 45 -18.08 -17.58 -9.43
CA GLN A 45 -16.98 -18.21 -8.72
C GLN A 45 -15.94 -17.09 -8.52
N GLU A 46 -15.93 -16.50 -7.33
CA GLU A 46 -14.80 -15.75 -6.81
C GLU A 46 -13.55 -16.60 -7.12
N PRO A 47 -12.52 -16.08 -7.83
CA PRO A 47 -11.36 -16.87 -8.18
C PRO A 47 -10.79 -17.52 -6.92
N ALA A 48 -10.79 -18.86 -6.90
CA ALA A 48 -10.22 -19.62 -5.80
C ALA A 48 -8.82 -19.07 -5.54
N MET A 49 -8.59 -18.60 -4.30
CA MET A 49 -7.31 -18.06 -3.87
C MET A 49 -6.22 -19.06 -4.24
N ALA A 50 -5.37 -18.70 -5.20
CA ALA A 50 -4.30 -19.57 -5.63
C ALA A 50 -3.43 -19.92 -4.40
N PRO A 51 -2.99 -21.19 -4.27
CA PRO A 51 -2.19 -21.63 -3.13
C PRO A 51 -0.94 -20.74 -2.97
N GLU A 52 -0.61 -20.44 -1.71
CA GLU A 52 0.51 -19.58 -1.34
C GLU A 52 1.83 -20.21 -1.83
N VAL A 53 2.42 -19.61 -2.86
CA VAL A 53 3.74 -20.00 -3.36
C VAL A 53 4.78 -19.23 -2.55
N PRO A 54 5.80 -19.91 -1.97
CA PRO A 54 6.90 -19.22 -1.33
C PRO A 54 7.59 -18.25 -2.29
N ALA A 55 7.96 -17.06 -1.80
CA ALA A 55 8.80 -16.15 -2.57
C ALA A 55 10.17 -16.80 -2.84
N THR A 56 10.73 -16.54 -4.03
CA THR A 56 12.11 -16.92 -4.33
C THR A 56 13.11 -15.99 -3.66
N ILE A 57 12.69 -14.75 -3.34
CA ILE A 57 13.45 -13.79 -2.55
C ILE A 57 13.07 -13.96 -1.09
N ARG A 58 14.05 -14.28 -0.25
CA ARG A 58 13.86 -14.44 1.19
C ARG A 58 13.77 -13.09 1.91
N ALA A 59 13.11 -13.07 3.06
CA ALA A 59 12.97 -11.86 3.86
C ALA A 59 14.35 -11.31 4.30
N ASP A 60 15.24 -12.18 4.76
CA ASP A 60 16.58 -11.84 5.24
C ASP A 60 17.46 -11.21 4.15
N GLU A 61 17.24 -11.56 2.88
CA GLU A 61 17.97 -10.99 1.74
C GLU A 61 17.69 -9.50 1.52
N ILE A 62 16.54 -8.99 1.98
CA ILE A 62 16.16 -7.57 1.84
C ILE A 62 16.23 -6.78 3.15
N VAL A 63 16.44 -7.44 4.28
CA VAL A 63 16.68 -6.77 5.57
C VAL A 63 17.95 -5.92 5.49
N GLY A 64 17.90 -4.71 6.05
CA GLY A 64 19.07 -3.84 6.19
C GLY A 64 18.80 -2.36 5.92
N ARG A 65 19.88 -1.61 5.69
CA ARG A 65 19.86 -0.16 5.45
C ARG A 65 19.89 0.14 3.96
N TRP A 66 18.98 0.99 3.53
CA TRP A 66 18.75 1.31 2.13
C TRP A 66 18.68 2.82 1.91
N GLY A 67 19.35 3.29 0.86
CA GLY A 67 19.07 4.58 0.27
C GLY A 67 17.82 4.45 -0.60
N LEU A 68 16.89 5.41 -0.52
CA LEU A 68 15.58 5.32 -1.15
C LEU A 68 15.32 6.50 -2.07
N ALA A 69 14.84 6.23 -3.28
CA ALA A 69 14.28 7.21 -4.21
C ALA A 69 13.21 6.55 -5.08
N SER A 70 12.61 7.29 -6.02
CA SER A 70 11.67 6.72 -6.99
C SER A 70 11.68 7.45 -8.32
N TYR A 71 11.16 6.79 -9.36
CA TYR A 71 10.97 7.36 -10.69
C TYR A 71 9.69 6.86 -11.36
N HIS A 72 9.17 7.64 -12.31
CA HIS A 72 8.04 7.24 -13.16
C HIS A 72 8.47 6.83 -14.57
N LYS A 73 9.46 7.51 -15.15
CA LYS A 73 9.96 7.24 -16.50
C LYS A 73 11.14 6.27 -16.44
N PRO A 74 11.13 5.15 -17.18
CA PRO A 74 12.23 4.18 -17.16
C PRO A 74 13.62 4.78 -17.43
N ASP A 75 13.71 5.80 -18.28
CA ASP A 75 14.96 6.49 -18.61
C ASP A 75 15.62 7.18 -17.40
N ASP A 76 14.86 7.47 -16.34
CA ASP A 76 15.36 8.07 -15.10
C ASP A 76 15.99 7.06 -14.14
N LYS A 77 15.98 5.75 -14.45
CA LYS A 77 16.43 4.68 -13.55
C LYS A 77 17.84 4.94 -13.00
N THR A 78 18.84 5.12 -13.87
CA THR A 78 20.25 5.25 -13.47
C THR A 78 20.50 6.50 -12.62
N ARG A 79 19.85 7.62 -12.98
CA ARG A 79 19.91 8.86 -12.18
C ARG A 79 19.30 8.65 -10.80
N THR A 80 18.19 7.92 -10.73
CA THR A 80 17.46 7.65 -9.48
C THR A 80 18.23 6.70 -8.56
N GLU A 81 18.90 5.68 -9.08
CA GLU A 81 19.79 4.83 -8.29
C GLU A 81 20.94 5.63 -7.65
N THR A 82 21.50 6.60 -8.39
CA THR A 82 22.53 7.49 -7.86
C THR A 82 21.98 8.39 -6.74
N ALA A 83 20.78 8.95 -6.94
CA ALA A 83 20.10 9.75 -5.92
C ALA A 83 19.76 8.93 -4.67
N ALA A 84 19.25 7.71 -4.84
CA ALA A 84 18.97 6.77 -3.76
C ALA A 84 20.24 6.49 -2.94
N ARG A 85 21.37 6.20 -3.60
CA ARG A 85 22.66 6.02 -2.91
C ARG A 85 23.06 7.25 -2.08
N GLY A 86 22.80 8.45 -2.58
CA GLY A 86 23.02 9.70 -1.85
C GLY A 86 22.22 9.83 -0.55
N GLN A 87 21.08 9.12 -0.43
CA GLN A 87 20.23 9.12 0.77
C GLN A 87 20.76 8.24 1.91
N CYS A 88 21.87 7.52 1.72
CA CYS A 88 22.41 6.62 2.75
C CYS A 88 22.88 7.31 4.05
N LYS A 89 22.93 8.64 4.08
CA LYS A 89 23.13 9.42 5.32
C LYS A 89 21.92 9.34 6.26
N ASN A 90 20.70 9.23 5.71
CA ASN A 90 19.47 8.99 6.45
C ASN A 90 18.69 7.83 5.79
N PRO A 91 19.13 6.57 6.00
CA PRO A 91 18.62 5.45 5.25
C PRO A 91 17.23 5.02 5.70
N TYR A 92 16.47 4.49 4.75
CA TYR A 92 15.31 3.66 5.03
C TYR A 92 15.77 2.29 5.56
N VAL A 93 15.25 1.87 6.71
CA VAL A 93 15.63 0.59 7.34
C VAL A 93 14.50 -0.41 7.13
N ILE A 94 14.83 -1.49 6.41
CA ILE A 94 13.97 -2.68 6.34
C ILE A 94 14.37 -3.59 7.49
N GLY A 95 13.52 -3.69 8.51
CA GLY A 95 13.77 -4.51 9.69
C GLY A 95 13.39 -5.97 9.50
N GLN A 96 13.94 -6.86 10.33
CA GLN A 96 13.50 -8.25 10.42
C GLN A 96 12.18 -8.31 11.20
N GLY A 97 11.16 -8.95 10.64
CA GLY A 97 9.90 -9.22 11.31
C GLY A 97 10.02 -10.40 12.28
N ALA A 98 9.20 -10.40 13.33
CA ALA A 98 9.20 -11.46 14.36
C ALA A 98 8.67 -12.79 13.82
N SER A 99 7.86 -12.75 12.76
CA SER A 99 7.22 -13.91 12.15
C SER A 99 7.93 -14.37 10.87
N GLY A 100 9.16 -13.88 10.62
CA GLY A 100 9.92 -14.16 9.40
C GLY A 100 9.60 -13.24 8.23
N GLY A 101 8.79 -12.20 8.42
CA GLY A 101 8.57 -11.14 7.45
C GLY A 101 9.62 -10.03 7.51
N VAL A 102 9.28 -8.88 6.93
CA VAL A 102 10.07 -7.64 6.98
C VAL A 102 9.25 -6.49 7.53
N ILE A 103 9.88 -5.63 8.31
CA ILE A 103 9.24 -4.42 8.85
C ILE A 103 9.38 -3.29 7.82
N MET A 104 8.26 -2.88 7.23
CA MET A 104 8.20 -1.82 6.21
C MET A 104 6.90 -1.03 6.30
N HIS A 105 6.89 0.18 5.74
CA HIS A 105 5.70 1.01 5.61
C HIS A 105 4.90 0.57 4.39
N LEU A 106 3.60 0.40 4.56
CA LEU A 106 2.62 0.40 3.46
C LEU A 106 2.55 1.79 2.81
N PRO A 107 1.95 1.95 1.61
CA PRO A 107 1.79 3.27 1.02
C PRO A 107 0.96 4.14 1.98
N ASP A 108 1.41 5.38 2.20
CA ASP A 108 0.76 6.41 3.06
C ASP A 108 0.67 6.10 4.55
N GLU A 109 1.10 4.92 4.99
CA GLU A 109 1.10 4.55 6.39
C GLU A 109 2.34 5.10 7.09
N ALA A 110 2.13 5.90 8.14
CA ALA A 110 3.22 6.47 8.94
C ALA A 110 3.91 5.44 9.84
N THR A 111 3.23 4.33 10.16
CA THR A 111 3.75 3.30 11.06
C THR A 111 4.21 2.10 10.23
N PRO A 112 5.46 1.63 10.40
CA PRO A 112 5.90 0.41 9.74
C PRO A 112 5.24 -0.81 10.38
N GLN A 113 4.97 -1.82 9.58
CA GLN A 113 4.35 -3.07 10.02
C GLN A 113 5.07 -4.26 9.41
N GLU A 114 4.84 -5.46 9.97
CA GLU A 114 5.41 -6.67 9.41
C GLU A 114 4.68 -7.07 8.12
N LEU A 115 5.43 -7.14 7.02
CA LEU A 115 4.99 -7.57 5.70
C LEU A 115 5.63 -8.92 5.36
N ARG A 116 4.94 -9.70 4.53
CA ARG A 116 5.37 -11.01 4.03
C ARG A 116 5.97 -10.90 2.64
N LEU A 117 6.97 -11.73 2.38
CA LEU A 117 7.49 -12.00 1.04
C LEU A 117 6.63 -13.11 0.44
N LYS A 118 6.03 -12.85 -0.71
CA LYS A 118 5.07 -13.76 -1.36
C LYS A 118 5.49 -14.06 -2.79
N GLY A 119 5.49 -15.32 -3.19
CA GLY A 119 5.71 -15.75 -4.56
C GLY A 119 4.40 -15.89 -5.31
N SER A 120 4.47 -15.98 -6.64
CA SER A 120 3.33 -16.29 -7.49
C SER A 120 3.70 -17.36 -8.52
N GLN A 121 2.69 -18.03 -9.07
CA GLN A 121 2.86 -19.04 -10.12
C GLN A 121 3.55 -18.48 -11.38
N GLY A 122 3.46 -17.16 -11.62
CA GLY A 122 4.15 -16.48 -12.72
C GLY A 122 5.60 -16.08 -12.43
N GLY A 123 6.19 -16.54 -11.32
CA GLY A 123 7.58 -16.24 -10.94
C GLY A 123 7.79 -14.83 -10.37
N LYS A 124 6.73 -14.04 -10.20
CA LYS A 124 6.81 -12.72 -9.55
C LYS A 124 6.85 -12.84 -8.04
N ASN A 125 7.53 -11.89 -7.40
CA ASN A 125 7.61 -11.76 -5.95
C ASN A 125 6.93 -10.47 -5.49
N TYR A 126 6.35 -10.49 -4.28
CA TYR A 126 5.61 -9.38 -3.71
C TYR A 126 5.99 -9.18 -2.24
N ILE A 127 5.82 -7.94 -1.76
CA ILE A 127 5.93 -7.56 -0.36
C ILE A 127 4.60 -6.93 0.06
N GLY A 128 3.94 -7.48 1.07
CA GLY A 128 2.69 -6.91 1.58
C GLY A 128 2.11 -7.67 2.77
N PRO A 129 0.89 -7.35 3.21
CA PRO A 129 0.26 -8.03 4.33
C PRO A 129 0.07 -9.53 4.09
N ALA A 130 -0.19 -10.28 5.16
CA ALA A 130 -0.56 -11.69 5.05
C ALA A 130 -1.79 -11.86 4.14
N GLY A 131 -1.78 -12.91 3.31
CA GLY A 131 -2.79 -13.15 2.29
C GLY A 131 -2.16 -13.53 0.95
N PRO A 132 -2.98 -13.64 -0.12
CA PRO A 132 -2.49 -14.06 -1.43
C PRO A 132 -1.51 -13.05 -2.02
N ALA A 133 -0.65 -13.51 -2.94
CA ALA A 133 0.28 -12.68 -3.67
C ALA A 133 -0.44 -11.82 -4.72
N GLY A 134 -0.05 -10.55 -4.84
CA GLY A 134 -0.63 -9.62 -5.81
C GLY A 134 -1.92 -8.96 -5.32
N GLY A 135 -2.17 -8.92 -4.01
CA GLY A 135 -3.27 -8.15 -3.44
C GLY A 135 -3.02 -6.64 -3.55
N ASP A 136 -4.06 -5.82 -3.44
CA ASP A 136 -3.97 -4.37 -3.67
C ASP A 136 -2.94 -3.66 -2.77
N LYS A 137 -2.78 -4.13 -1.53
CA LYS A 137 -1.80 -3.60 -0.56
C LYS A 137 -0.37 -4.10 -0.79
N ASP A 138 -0.16 -4.95 -1.78
CA ASP A 138 1.17 -5.44 -2.11
C ASP A 138 1.95 -4.44 -2.95
N ARG A 139 3.27 -4.59 -2.92
CA ARG A 139 4.15 -4.12 -3.97
C ARG A 139 4.82 -5.30 -4.64
N GLU A 140 4.86 -5.30 -5.97
CA GLU A 140 5.66 -6.24 -6.75
C GLU A 140 7.14 -5.87 -6.62
N ILE A 141 7.99 -6.88 -6.44
CA ILE A 141 9.43 -6.76 -6.65
C ILE A 141 9.68 -6.89 -8.15
N VAL A 142 9.93 -5.74 -8.79
CA VAL A 142 10.18 -5.65 -10.24
C VAL A 142 11.55 -6.22 -10.60
N SER A 143 12.54 -6.00 -9.74
CA SER A 143 13.87 -6.60 -9.86
C SER A 143 14.63 -6.53 -8.55
N PHE A 144 15.51 -7.50 -8.31
CA PHE A 144 16.42 -7.53 -7.19
C PHE A 144 17.71 -8.25 -7.57
N ASP A 145 18.86 -7.63 -7.32
CA ASP A 145 20.20 -8.19 -7.63
C ASP A 145 21.10 -8.36 -6.39
N GLY A 146 20.52 -8.26 -5.18
CA GLY A 146 21.26 -8.26 -3.92
C GLY A 146 21.70 -6.87 -3.44
N ARG A 147 21.84 -5.89 -4.35
CA ARG A 147 22.30 -4.52 -4.05
C ARG A 147 21.25 -3.46 -4.35
N VAL A 148 20.46 -3.64 -5.39
CA VAL A 148 19.38 -2.75 -5.83
C VAL A 148 18.09 -3.55 -5.83
N LEU A 149 17.13 -3.10 -5.01
CA LEU A 149 15.77 -3.62 -4.97
C LEU A 149 14.85 -2.58 -5.61
N MET A 150 14.07 -2.99 -6.60
CA MET A 150 13.10 -2.14 -7.27
C MET A 150 11.71 -2.69 -7.04
N THR A 151 10.79 -1.85 -6.56
CA THR A 151 9.42 -2.27 -6.28
C THR A 151 8.39 -1.33 -6.90
N ARG A 152 7.20 -1.84 -7.14
CA ARG A 152 6.05 -1.05 -7.60
C ARG A 152 4.79 -1.47 -6.86
N PHE A 153 4.02 -0.51 -6.37
CA PHE A 153 2.72 -0.79 -5.75
C PHE A 153 1.75 -1.39 -6.77
N ILE A 154 0.95 -2.37 -6.32
CA ILE A 154 -0.11 -3.00 -7.11
C ILE A 154 -1.31 -2.07 -7.20
N ASP A 155 -1.71 -1.47 -6.08
CA ASP A 155 -2.71 -0.39 -6.09
C ASP A 155 -2.30 0.72 -7.08
N LYS A 156 -3.21 1.05 -7.99
CA LYS A 156 -2.94 1.94 -9.12
C LYS A 156 -2.71 3.37 -8.68
N ASP A 157 -3.41 3.83 -7.65
CA ASP A 157 -3.26 5.19 -7.12
C ASP A 157 -1.87 5.36 -6.48
N ALA A 158 -1.50 4.44 -5.58
CA ALA A 158 -0.17 4.42 -4.99
C ALA A 158 0.93 4.28 -6.06
N SER A 159 0.73 3.43 -7.06
CA SER A 159 1.66 3.28 -8.18
C SER A 159 1.82 4.57 -8.98
N SER A 160 0.74 5.31 -9.20
CA SER A 160 0.75 6.59 -9.91
C SER A 160 1.41 7.71 -9.10
N ARG A 161 1.30 7.71 -7.77
CA ARG A 161 1.88 8.75 -6.89
C ARG A 161 3.36 8.50 -6.58
N TYR A 162 3.73 7.25 -6.37
CA TYR A 162 5.07 6.90 -5.91
C TYR A 162 5.99 6.39 -7.02
N GLY A 163 5.43 5.84 -8.10
CA GLY A 163 6.19 5.27 -9.20
C GLY A 163 6.91 3.98 -8.84
N THR A 164 8.02 3.71 -9.53
CA THR A 164 8.91 2.60 -9.18
C THR A 164 9.86 3.07 -8.09
N MET A 165 9.74 2.47 -6.91
CA MET A 165 10.62 2.71 -5.77
C MET A 165 11.96 2.00 -6.02
N VAL A 166 13.05 2.67 -5.70
CA VAL A 166 14.42 2.18 -5.85
C VAL A 166 15.11 2.22 -4.51
N TYR A 167 15.46 1.05 -3.99
CA TYR A 167 16.23 0.87 -2.78
C TYR A 167 17.65 0.45 -3.18
N VAL A 168 18.66 1.22 -2.79
CA VAL A 168 20.08 0.87 -2.99
C VAL A 168 20.72 0.58 -1.65
N ARG A 169 21.37 -0.58 -1.50
CA ARG A 169 22.03 -0.95 -0.24
C ARG A 169 23.06 0.11 0.16
N CYS A 170 22.97 0.54 1.41
CA CYS A 170 23.98 1.39 2.01
C CYS A 170 25.19 0.57 2.44
N ALA A 171 26.37 1.18 2.39
CA ALA A 171 27.58 0.56 2.93
C ALA A 171 27.38 0.22 4.43
N PRO A 172 28.01 -0.85 4.93
CA PRO A 172 28.13 -1.09 6.37
C PRO A 172 28.64 0.18 7.06
N ARG A 173 28.12 0.50 8.26
CA ARG A 173 28.75 1.57 9.05
C ARG A 173 30.17 1.11 9.37
N ALA A 174 31.15 1.96 9.08
CA ALA A 174 32.51 1.81 9.60
C ALA A 174 32.52 2.06 11.10
#